data_AF-A0A285N8X0-F1
#
_entry.id   AF-A0A285N8X0-F1
#
_cell.length_a   1.000
_cell.length_b   1.000
_cell.length_c   1.000
_cell.angle_alpha   90.00
_cell.angle_beta   90.00
_cell.angle_gamma   90.00
#
_symmetry.space_group_name_H-M   'P 1'
#
loop_
_entity.id
_entity.type
_entity.pdbx_description
1 polymer ?
#
loop_
_entity_poly.entity_id
_entity_poly.type
_entity_poly.pdbx_seq_one_letter_code
_entity_poly.pdbx_strand_id
1 'polypeptide(L)' 'MPDDLPVAPTFTVHLEDASYEVPSLCPHRHGWLAHGMVNRQRRTITCPLHFSVFSLENGEQLSGPPCGSLACRRL' A
#
# COMPACT_ATOMS: atom_id res chain seq x y z
N MET A 1 -12.41 -27.94 -2.46
CA MET A 1 -11.29 -27.11 -1.98
C MET A 1 -11.69 -25.65 -2.10
N PRO A 2 -12.29 -25.03 -1.08
CA PRO A 2 -12.43 -23.58 -1.05
C PRO A 2 -11.24 -22.96 -0.29
N ASP A 3 -10.80 -21.78 -0.74
CA ASP A 3 -9.85 -20.85 -0.10
C ASP A 3 -8.38 -20.78 -0.57
N ASP A 4 -8.05 -21.17 -1.80
CA ASP A 4 -6.84 -20.66 -2.48
C ASP A 4 -7.18 -19.44 -3.37
N LEU A 5 -7.86 -18.43 -2.80
CA LEU A 5 -7.83 -17.11 -3.42
C LEU A 5 -6.38 -16.59 -3.31
N PRO A 6 -5.71 -16.25 -4.42
CA PRO A 6 -4.33 -15.79 -4.36
C PRO A 6 -4.26 -14.54 -3.50
N VAL A 7 -3.61 -14.64 -2.35
CA VAL A 7 -3.22 -13.48 -1.54
C VAL A 7 -2.44 -12.56 -2.47
N ALA A 8 -2.97 -11.36 -2.71
CA ALA A 8 -2.28 -10.37 -3.54
C ALA A 8 -0.85 -10.23 -3.00
N PRO A 9 0.18 -10.27 -3.85
CA PRO A 9 1.55 -10.20 -3.38
C PRO A 9 1.73 -8.97 -2.50
N THR A 10 2.43 -9.12 -1.38
CA THR A 10 2.73 -8.02 -0.45
C THR A 10 4.24 -7.80 -0.37
N PHE A 11 4.62 -6.64 0.17
CA PHE A 11 5.99 -6.33 0.55
C PHE A 11 6.00 -5.59 1.88
N THR A 12 7.15 -5.60 2.56
CA THR A 12 7.30 -4.93 3.86
C THR A 12 7.91 -3.55 3.68
N VAL A 13 7.29 -2.56 4.34
CA VAL A 13 7.83 -1.22 4.53
C VAL A 13 8.33 -1.10 5.97
N HIS A 14 9.61 -0.83 6.14
CA HIS A 14 10.23 -0.62 7.45
C HIS A 14 10.35 0.88 7.79
N LEU A 15 9.67 1.30 8.84
CA LEU A 15 9.88 2.59 9.51
C LEU A 15 10.71 2.39 10.78
N GLU A 16 11.04 3.47 11.49
CA GLU A 16 11.90 3.41 12.69
C GLU A 16 11.25 2.64 13.84
N ASP A 17 9.93 2.74 14.00
CA ASP A 17 9.17 2.21 15.14
C ASP A 17 8.11 1.15 14.76
N ALA A 18 8.01 0.83 13.47
CA ALA A 18 6.99 -0.08 12.95
C ALA A 18 7.39 -0.67 11.60
N SER A 19 6.88 -1.87 11.33
CA SER A 19 6.89 -2.45 9.99
C SER A 19 5.46 -2.63 9.51
N TYR A 20 5.25 -2.45 8.21
CA TYR A 20 3.94 -2.59 7.58
C TYR A 20 4.04 -3.55 6.41
N GLU A 21 3.14 -4.51 6.35
CA GLU A 21 2.88 -5.30 5.16
C GLU A 21 1.90 -4.53 4.27
N VAL A 22 2.29 -4.34 3.01
CA VAL A 22 1.58 -3.50 2.04
C VAL A 22 1.34 -4.32 0.77
N PRO A 23 0.14 -4.27 0.15
CA PRO A 23 -0.08 -4.86 -1.16
C PRO A 23 0.90 -4.32 -2.20
N SER A 24 1.44 -5.17 -3.05
CA SER A 24 2.41 -4.80 -4.09
C SER A 24 1.80 -4.00 -5.23
N LEU A 25 0.48 -4.08 -5.41
CA LEU A 25 -0.25 -3.45 -6.51
C LEU A 25 -1.24 -2.39 -6.00
N CYS A 26 -1.15 -1.19 -6.56
CA CYS A 26 -2.14 -0.13 -6.34
C CYS A 26 -3.48 -0.50 -7.00
N PRO A 27 -4.62 -0.37 -6.30
CA PRO A 27 -5.94 -0.79 -6.82
C PRO A 27 -6.43 0.03 -8.01
N HIS A 28 -5.82 1.20 -8.29
CA HIS A 28 -6.23 2.03 -9.42
C HIS A 28 -6.00 1.33 -10.77
N ARG A 29 -4.75 0.93 -11.05
CA ARG A 29 -4.32 0.31 -12.33
C ARG A 29 -3.10 -0.59 -12.15
N HIS A 30 -3.03 -1.28 -11.01
CA HIS A 30 -1.96 -2.23 -10.67
C HIS A 30 -0.54 -1.64 -10.75
N GLY A 31 -0.38 -0.37 -10.39
CA GLY A 31 0.94 0.24 -10.25
C GLY A 31 1.74 -0.42 -9.13
N TRP A 32 3.02 -0.70 -9.37
CA TRP A 32 3.87 -1.40 -8.40
C TRP A 32 4.27 -0.49 -7.26
N LEU A 33 3.68 -0.72 -6.09
CA LEU A 33 3.88 0.10 -4.90
C LEU A 33 5.29 -0.05 -4.31
N ALA A 34 5.98 -1.17 -4.58
CA ALA A 34 7.38 -1.35 -4.22
C ALA A 34 8.33 -0.30 -4.86
N HIS A 35 7.91 0.33 -5.96
CA HIS A 35 8.62 1.45 -6.59
C HIS A 35 8.05 2.83 -6.20
N GLY A 36 7.10 2.85 -5.26
CA GLY A 36 6.50 4.06 -4.73
C GLY A 36 7.41 4.80 -3.75
N MET A 37 6.98 5.99 -3.35
CA MET A 37 7.69 6.81 -2.36
C MET A 37 7.04 6.65 -0.99
N VAL A 38 7.82 6.27 0.01
CA VAL A 38 7.38 6.21 1.41
C VAL A 38 7.68 7.54 2.10
N ASN A 39 6.65 8.21 2.61
CA ASN A 39 6.80 9.33 3.53
C ASN A 39 6.81 8.79 4.96
N ARG A 40 7.98 8.75 5.59
CA ARG A 40 8.19 8.20 6.93
C ARG A 40 7.48 9.02 8.01
N GLN A 41 7.49 10.35 7.90
CA GLN A 41 6.88 11.26 8.87
C GLN A 41 5.35 11.15 8.89
N ARG A 42 4.73 11.05 7.71
CA ARG A 42 3.28 10.94 7.56
C ARG A 42 2.78 9.49 7.54
N ARG A 43 3.68 8.52 7.50
CA ARG A 43 3.39 7.08 7.38
C ARG A 43 2.50 6.79 6.17
N THR A 44 2.87 7.34 5.02
CA THR A 44 2.12 7.13 3.77
C THR A 44 3.01 6.55 2.69
N ILE A 45 2.40 5.87 1.72
CA ILE A 45 3.05 5.45 0.48
C ILE A 45 2.35 6.09 -0.72
N THR A 46 3.16 6.62 -1.65
CA THR A 46 2.69 7.24 -2.89
C THR A 46 2.93 6.29 -4.05
N CYS A 47 1.87 5.94 -4.78
CA CYS A 47 1.95 5.14 -6.00
C CYS A 47 2.77 5.88 -7.08
N PRO A 48 3.75 5.22 -7.71
CA PRO A 48 4.66 5.90 -8.65
C PRO A 48 4.00 6.26 -9.99
N LEU A 49 2.87 5.63 -10.36
CA LEU A 49 2.24 5.83 -11.66
C LEU A 49 1.35 7.09 -11.73
N HIS A 50 0.45 7.24 -10.75
CA HIS A 50 -0.59 8.29 -10.78
C HIS A 50 -0.67 9.05 -9.45
N PHE A 51 0.34 8.88 -8.59
CA PHE A 51 0.51 9.63 -7.34
C PHE A 51 -0.63 9.51 -6.33
N SER A 52 -1.45 8.45 -6.40
CA SER A 52 -2.36 8.11 -5.30
C SER A 52 -1.57 7.86 -4.02
N VAL A 53 -2.00 8.48 -2.92
CA VAL A 53 -1.35 8.37 -1.61
C VAL A 53 -2.21 7.53 -0.71
N PHE A 54 -1.60 6.58 -0.01
CA PHE A 54 -2.26 5.67 0.92
C PHE A 54 -1.63 5.76 2.30
N SER A 55 -2.44 5.70 3.34
CA SER A 55 -1.98 5.54 4.72
C SER A 55 -1.44 4.13 4.94
N LEU A 56 -0.27 4.01 5.57
CA LEU A 56 0.27 2.71 5.99
C LEU A 56 -0.45 2.17 7.22
N GLU A 57 -1.07 3.03 8.03
CA GLU A 57 -1.68 2.64 9.31
C GLU A 57 -3.03 1.95 9.13
N ASN A 58 -3.83 2.41 8.16
CA ASN A 58 -5.20 1.90 7.92
C ASN A 58 -5.48 1.60 6.43
N GLY A 59 -4.53 1.84 5.54
CA GLY A 59 -4.68 1.59 4.11
C GLY A 59 -5.55 2.61 3.36
N GLU A 60 -6.12 3.60 4.03
CA GLU A 60 -7.01 4.58 3.43
C GLU A 60 -6.33 5.35 2.30
N GLN A 61 -7.06 5.56 1.20
CA GLN A 61 -6.63 6.47 0.16
C GLN A 61 -6.82 7.91 0.60
N LEU A 62 -5.73 8.66 0.68
CA LEU A 62 -5.72 10.06 1.13
C LEU A 62 -5.77 11.07 -0.03
N SER A 63 -5.29 10.68 -1.22
CA SER A 63 -5.32 11.54 -2.42
C SER A 63 -5.14 10.75 -3.73
N GLY A 64 -5.24 11.46 -4.86
CA GLY A 64 -5.10 10.92 -6.21
C GLY A 64 -6.42 10.37 -6.78
N PRO A 65 -6.37 9.71 -7.96
CA PRO A 65 -7.57 9.16 -8.61
C PRO A 65 -8.29 8.13 -7.71
N PRO A 66 -9.62 8.23 -7.52
CA PRO A 66 -10.35 7.36 -6.60
C PRO A 66 -10.23 5.90 -7.03
N CYS A 67 -9.78 5.05 -6.11
CA CYS A 67 -9.51 3.64 -6.39
C CYS A 67 -9.69 2.69 -5.20
N GLY A 68 -10.11 3.20 -4.05
CA GLY A 68 -10.30 2.40 -2.83
C GLY A 68 -9.03 2.32 -1.97
N SER A 69 -9.12 1.59 -0.87
CA SER A 69 -8.04 1.43 0.11
C SER A 69 -7.10 0.26 -0.21
N LEU A 70 -5.96 0.25 0.46
CA LEU A 70 -5.05 -0.89 0.54
C LEU A 70 -5.36 -1.74 1.77
N ALA A 71 -5.15 -3.05 1.67
CA ALA A 71 -5.18 -3.94 2.82
C ALA A 71 -3.82 -3.92 3.55
N CYS A 72 -3.46 -2.78 4.14
CA CYS A 72 -2.23 -2.63 4.92
C CYS A 72 -2.37 -3.32 6.29
N ARG A 73 -1.28 -3.95 6.77
CA ARG A 73 -1.23 -4.59 8.09
C ARG A 73 0.06 -4.18 8.81
N ARG A 74 -0.05 -3.70 10.05
CA ARG A 74 1.11 -3.49 10.92
C ARG A 74 1.64 -4.84 11.42
N LEU A 75 2.95 -5.01 11.43
CA LEU A 75 3.68 -6.18 11.91
C LEU A 75 4.26 -5.93 13.32
#